data_AF-A0A5B8U054-F1
#
_entry.id   AF-A0A5B8U054-F1
#
_cell.length_a   1.000
_cell.length_b   1.000
_cell.length_c   1.000
_cell.angle_alpha   90.00
_cell.angle_beta   90.00
_cell.angle_gamma   90.00
#
_symmetry.space_group_name_H-M   'P 1'
#
loop_
_entity.id
_entity.type
_entity.pdbx_description
1 polymer ?
#
loop_
_entity_poly.entity_id
_entity_poly.type
_entity_poly.pdbx_seq_one_letter_code
_entity_poly.pdbx_strand_id
1 'polypeptide(L)'
;MPAKTWFITGTSRGFGREWAAAALQRGDRVAASARDTGGLDDLVARHGDALLALALDVTDRDAAFAAVARAHEHFGRLDVVVNNAGYGQLGMVEELSEQEARDQIETNLFGALWVTQAALPFLREQGSGHILQVSSIGGISALPGIGMYHASKWALEGLSQALAQEVAGFGIHVTLIEPGGWSGPRCSDSSGLAGLAVDLGVVGLGDVLELGG
;
A
#
# COMPACT_ATOMS: atom_id res chain seq x y z
N MET A 1 -9.86 -20.94 7.02
CA MET A 1 -10.41 -19.65 7.48
C MET A 1 -11.40 -19.15 6.44
N PRO A 2 -12.41 -18.34 6.79
CA PRO A 2 -13.30 -17.73 5.80
C PRO A 2 -12.52 -16.81 4.85
N ALA A 3 -12.98 -16.70 3.60
CA ALA A 3 -12.39 -15.82 2.59
C ALA A 3 -12.46 -14.35 3.04
N LYS A 4 -11.33 -13.65 2.97
CA LYS A 4 -11.18 -12.25 3.36
C LYS A 4 -11.42 -11.33 2.16
N THR A 5 -11.73 -10.07 2.43
CA THR A 5 -11.89 -9.02 1.42
C THR A 5 -10.79 -7.98 1.57
N TRP A 6 -10.01 -7.79 0.52
CA TRP A 6 -8.85 -6.91 0.49
C TRP A 6 -9.14 -5.65 -0.33
N PHE A 7 -8.71 -4.48 0.14
CA PHE A 7 -8.57 -3.27 -0.66
C PHE A 7 -7.09 -2.94 -0.80
N ILE A 8 -6.55 -2.97 -2.01
CA ILE A 8 -5.11 -2.79 -2.24
C ILE A 8 -4.90 -1.63 -3.21
N THR A 9 -4.06 -0.67 -2.82
CA THR A 9 -3.65 0.46 -3.68
C THR A 9 -2.35 0.17 -4.41
N GLY A 10 -2.16 0.75 -5.61
CA GLY A 10 -0.92 0.58 -6.37
C GLY A 10 -0.70 -0.84 -6.92
N THR A 11 -1.77 -1.46 -7.43
CA THR A 11 -1.78 -2.88 -7.84
C THR A 11 -1.36 -3.13 -9.29
N SER A 12 -1.02 -2.09 -10.06
CA SER A 12 -0.63 -2.27 -11.47
C SER A 12 0.63 -3.13 -11.66
N ARG A 13 1.48 -3.24 -10.63
CA ARG A 13 2.79 -3.95 -10.65
C ARG A 13 3.41 -4.04 -9.25
N GLY A 14 4.54 -4.75 -9.15
CA GLY A 14 5.32 -4.84 -7.91
C GLY A 14 4.55 -5.54 -6.79
N PHE A 15 4.89 -5.25 -5.54
CA PHE A 15 4.31 -5.91 -4.36
C PHE A 15 2.77 -5.88 -4.36
N GLY A 16 2.15 -4.74 -4.64
CA GLY A 16 0.67 -4.64 -4.68
C GLY A 16 0.02 -5.62 -5.67
N ARG A 17 0.62 -5.82 -6.85
CA ARG A 17 0.11 -6.79 -7.84
C ARG A 17 0.29 -8.22 -7.37
N GLU A 18 1.47 -8.53 -6.83
CA GLU A 18 1.78 -9.87 -6.33
C GLU A 18 0.88 -10.25 -5.15
N TRP A 19 0.66 -9.34 -4.20
CA TRP A 19 -0.26 -9.56 -3.08
C TRP A 19 -1.71 -9.70 -3.53
N ALA A 20 -2.17 -8.90 -4.51
CA ALA A 20 -3.49 -9.07 -5.09
C ALA A 20 -3.65 -10.46 -5.72
N ALA A 21 -2.67 -10.89 -6.54
CA ALA A 21 -2.69 -12.20 -7.17
C ALA A 21 -2.67 -13.35 -6.14
N ALA A 22 -1.89 -13.22 -5.08
CA ALA A 22 -1.76 -14.25 -4.07
C ALA A 22 -3.01 -14.36 -3.16
N ALA A 23 -3.62 -13.22 -2.79
CA ALA A 23 -4.90 -13.20 -2.10
C ALA A 23 -6.00 -13.89 -2.94
N LEU A 24 -6.08 -13.55 -4.24
CA LEU A 24 -7.03 -14.18 -5.17
C LEU A 24 -6.79 -15.70 -5.30
N GLN A 25 -5.52 -16.13 -5.37
CA GLN A 25 -5.17 -17.56 -5.43
C GLN A 25 -5.56 -18.31 -4.15
N ARG A 26 -5.56 -17.64 -3.00
CA ARG A 26 -6.03 -18.20 -1.73
C ARG A 26 -7.57 -18.32 -1.66
N GLY A 27 -8.29 -17.73 -2.61
CA GLY A 27 -9.76 -17.69 -2.63
C GLY A 27 -10.35 -16.47 -1.93
N ASP A 28 -9.53 -15.46 -1.64
CA ASP A 28 -10.01 -14.17 -1.13
C ASP A 28 -10.59 -13.30 -2.26
N ARG A 29 -11.27 -12.23 -1.85
CA ARG A 29 -11.79 -11.19 -2.74
C ARG A 29 -10.89 -9.96 -2.67
N VAL A 30 -10.66 -9.29 -3.81
CA VAL A 30 -9.74 -8.16 -3.89
C VAL A 30 -10.37 -7.01 -4.67
N ALA A 31 -10.46 -5.84 -4.05
CA ALA A 31 -10.58 -4.56 -4.73
C ALA A 31 -9.17 -4.03 -5.00
N ALA A 32 -8.74 -4.12 -6.26
CA ALA A 32 -7.41 -3.74 -6.69
C ALA A 32 -7.46 -2.38 -7.39
N SER A 33 -6.75 -1.38 -6.84
CA SER A 33 -6.73 -0.04 -7.39
C SER A 33 -5.39 0.37 -7.98
N ALA A 34 -5.45 1.10 -9.09
CA ALA A 34 -4.32 1.66 -9.82
C ALA A 34 -4.79 2.85 -10.67
N ARG A 35 -3.88 3.76 -11.07
CA ARG A 35 -4.24 4.86 -11.98
C ARG A 35 -4.70 4.37 -13.35
N ASP A 36 -4.07 3.30 -13.82
CA ASP A 36 -4.44 2.56 -15.02
C ASP A 36 -4.72 1.11 -14.65
N THR A 37 -5.94 0.64 -14.91
CA THR A 37 -6.38 -0.71 -14.58
C THR A 37 -5.98 -1.73 -15.64
N GLY A 38 -5.47 -1.34 -16.81
CA GLY A 38 -5.10 -2.28 -17.87
C GLY A 38 -4.05 -3.32 -17.44
N GLY A 39 -3.22 -2.99 -16.45
CA GLY A 39 -2.27 -3.93 -15.83
C GLY A 39 -2.91 -5.04 -14.96
N LEU A 40 -4.24 -5.02 -14.80
CA LEU A 40 -5.03 -5.97 -14.02
C LEU A 40 -5.92 -6.86 -14.90
N ASP A 41 -6.02 -6.61 -16.21
CA ASP A 41 -6.95 -7.30 -17.11
C ASP A 41 -6.74 -8.83 -17.08
N ASP A 42 -5.49 -9.27 -16.99
CA ASP A 42 -5.14 -10.69 -16.89
C ASP A 42 -5.58 -11.33 -15.57
N LEU A 43 -5.63 -10.56 -14.47
CA LEU A 43 -6.16 -11.02 -13.19
C LEU A 43 -7.69 -11.04 -13.22
N VAL A 44 -8.33 -10.04 -13.84
CA VAL A 44 -9.79 -9.99 -14.00
C VAL A 44 -10.28 -11.18 -14.82
N ALA A 45 -9.61 -11.47 -15.95
CA ALA A 45 -9.95 -12.61 -16.79
C ALA A 45 -9.82 -13.96 -16.07
N ARG A 46 -8.88 -14.07 -15.12
CA ARG A 46 -8.62 -15.32 -14.37
C ARG A 46 -9.51 -15.51 -13.16
N HIS A 47 -9.90 -14.43 -12.48
CA HIS A 47 -10.56 -14.50 -11.17
C HIS A 47 -12.00 -13.97 -11.15
N GLY A 48 -12.47 -13.36 -12.25
CA GLY A 48 -13.87 -12.92 -12.42
C GLY A 48 -14.32 -12.01 -11.26
N ASP A 49 -15.50 -12.32 -10.71
CA ASP A 49 -16.14 -11.53 -9.64
C ASP A 49 -15.36 -11.50 -8.31
N ALA A 50 -14.29 -12.30 -8.17
CA ALA A 50 -13.41 -12.20 -7.00
C ALA A 50 -12.49 -10.95 -7.05
N LEU A 51 -12.34 -10.32 -8.22
CA LEU A 51 -11.52 -9.13 -8.41
C LEU A 51 -12.34 -7.94 -8.92
N LEU A 52 -12.33 -6.86 -8.15
CA LEU A 52 -12.85 -5.56 -8.57
C LEU A 52 -11.68 -4.61 -8.90
N ALA A 53 -11.47 -4.32 -10.17
CA ALA A 53 -10.48 -3.33 -10.61
C ALA A 53 -11.04 -1.90 -10.48
N LEU A 54 -10.27 -0.99 -9.86
CA LEU A 54 -10.67 0.40 -9.61
C LEU A 54 -9.60 1.37 -10.13
N ALA A 55 -10.00 2.28 -11.01
CA ALA A 55 -9.15 3.41 -11.37
C ALA A 55 -9.07 4.39 -10.18
N LEU A 56 -7.87 4.63 -9.66
CA LEU A 56 -7.65 5.53 -8.53
C LEU A 56 -6.28 6.18 -8.61
N ASP A 57 -6.27 7.51 -8.56
CA ASP A 57 -5.12 8.28 -8.08
C ASP A 57 -5.31 8.59 -6.59
N VAL A 58 -4.39 8.13 -5.75
CA VAL A 58 -4.51 8.28 -4.30
C VAL A 58 -4.33 9.73 -3.84
N THR A 59 -3.77 10.60 -4.69
CA THR A 59 -3.65 12.03 -4.37
C THR A 59 -4.99 12.76 -4.45
N ASP A 60 -6.00 12.18 -5.12
CA ASP A 60 -7.36 12.70 -5.13
C ASP A 60 -8.15 12.12 -3.95
N ARG A 61 -8.39 12.98 -2.95
CA ARG A 61 -9.11 12.61 -1.73
C ARG A 61 -10.52 12.12 -2.03
N ASP A 62 -11.27 12.79 -2.88
CA ASP A 62 -12.67 12.43 -3.12
C ASP A 62 -12.75 11.12 -3.92
N ALA A 63 -11.83 10.91 -4.86
CA ALA A 63 -11.68 9.63 -5.56
C ALA A 63 -11.32 8.49 -4.60
N ALA A 64 -10.42 8.70 -3.63
CA ALA A 64 -10.06 7.69 -2.64
C ALA A 64 -11.27 7.26 -1.80
N PHE A 65 -12.09 8.22 -1.35
CA PHE A 65 -13.33 7.94 -0.62
C PHE A 65 -14.33 7.17 -1.47
N ALA A 66 -14.54 7.59 -2.72
CA ALA A 66 -15.44 6.91 -3.65
C ALA A 66 -14.98 5.47 -3.97
N ALA A 67 -13.69 5.24 -4.15
CA ALA A 67 -13.13 3.93 -4.46
C ALA A 67 -13.31 2.94 -3.29
N VAL A 68 -13.02 3.37 -2.06
CA VAL A 68 -13.20 2.54 -0.86
C VAL A 68 -14.69 2.23 -0.63
N ALA A 69 -15.56 3.23 -0.77
CA ALA A 69 -17.01 3.02 -0.67
C ALA A 69 -17.52 2.03 -1.71
N ARG A 70 -17.07 2.13 -2.97
CA ARG A 70 -17.42 1.20 -4.04
C ARG A 70 -16.92 -0.22 -3.76
N ALA A 71 -15.72 -0.38 -3.21
CA ALA A 71 -15.20 -1.69 -2.82
C ALA A 71 -16.03 -2.32 -1.71
N HIS A 72 -16.39 -1.53 -0.69
CA HIS A 72 -17.28 -1.98 0.39
C HIS A 72 -18.67 -2.33 -0.13
N GLU A 73 -19.29 -1.51 -0.98
CA GLU A 73 -20.60 -1.77 -1.59
C GLU A 73 -20.60 -3.08 -2.40
N HIS A 74 -19.54 -3.32 -3.17
CA HIS A 74 -19.45 -4.49 -4.03
C HIS A 74 -19.27 -5.81 -3.26
N PHE A 75 -18.42 -5.82 -2.22
CA PHE A 75 -18.09 -7.04 -1.47
C PHE A 75 -18.83 -7.19 -0.14
N GLY A 76 -19.45 -6.12 0.36
CA GLY A 76 -20.23 -6.03 1.59
C GLY A 76 -19.41 -5.89 2.88
N ARG A 77 -18.08 -5.91 2.80
CA ARG A 77 -17.15 -5.73 3.92
C ARG A 77 -15.74 -5.41 3.42
N LEU A 78 -14.86 -4.95 4.31
CA LEU A 78 -13.42 -4.84 4.07
C LEU A 78 -12.67 -5.44 5.25
N ASP A 79 -11.85 -6.46 5.03
CA ASP A 79 -11.09 -7.13 6.10
C ASP A 79 -9.67 -6.58 6.20
N VAL A 80 -9.05 -6.35 5.04
CA VAL A 80 -7.66 -5.87 4.95
C VAL A 80 -7.57 -4.69 3.99
N VAL A 81 -6.93 -3.61 4.43
CA VAL A 81 -6.67 -2.41 3.62
C VAL A 81 -5.17 -2.23 3.50
N VAL A 82 -4.65 -2.25 2.27
CA VAL A 82 -3.22 -2.15 1.99
C VAL A 82 -2.92 -0.84 1.27
N ASN A 83 -2.28 0.07 2.00
CA ASN A 83 -1.72 1.31 1.46
C ASN A 83 -0.35 1.03 0.87
N ASN A 84 -0.33 0.55 -0.37
CA ASN A 84 0.87 0.22 -1.14
C ASN A 84 1.19 1.25 -2.23
N ALA A 85 0.23 2.06 -2.69
CA ALA A 85 0.51 3.11 -3.65
C ALA A 85 1.61 4.05 -3.12
N GLY A 86 2.69 4.14 -3.88
CA GLY A 86 3.83 4.95 -3.51
C GLY A 86 4.96 4.82 -4.52
N TYR A 87 5.88 5.78 -4.49
CA TYR A 87 7.11 5.74 -5.27
C TYR A 87 8.24 6.43 -4.51
N GLY A 88 9.47 6.24 -4.98
CA GLY A 88 10.65 6.92 -4.46
C GLY A 88 11.18 7.93 -5.47
N GLN A 89 11.19 9.20 -5.07
CA GLN A 89 11.84 10.28 -5.77
C GLN A 89 13.35 10.17 -5.53
N LEU A 90 14.10 9.99 -6.62
CA LEU A 90 15.56 10.10 -6.60
C LEU A 90 15.94 11.58 -6.75
N GLY A 91 16.92 12.02 -5.97
CA GLY A 91 17.43 13.39 -6.01
C GLY A 91 18.20 13.76 -4.74
N MET A 92 19.26 14.54 -4.91
CA MET A 92 19.92 15.18 -3.79
C MET A 92 19.00 16.24 -3.20
N VAL A 93 19.03 16.42 -1.87
CA VAL A 93 18.11 17.35 -1.18
C VAL A 93 18.18 18.78 -1.73
N GLU A 94 19.38 19.22 -2.13
CA GLU A 94 19.59 20.55 -2.72
C GLU A 94 18.99 20.71 -4.14
N GLU A 95 18.80 19.61 -4.87
CA GLU A 95 18.40 19.61 -6.28
C GLU A 95 16.91 19.33 -6.49
N LEU A 96 16.20 18.91 -5.44
CA LEU A 96 14.77 18.61 -5.54
C LEU A 96 13.96 19.87 -5.83
N SER A 97 13.12 19.79 -6.86
CA SER A 97 12.13 20.84 -7.09
C SER A 97 11.04 20.80 -6.02
N GLU A 98 10.37 21.94 -5.84
CA GLU A 98 9.21 22.02 -4.95
C GLU A 98 8.13 21.00 -5.35
N GLN A 99 7.86 20.83 -6.65
CA GLN A 99 6.83 19.93 -7.12
C GLN A 99 7.17 18.47 -6.83
N GLU A 100 8.41 18.03 -7.08
CA GLU A 100 8.84 16.66 -6.76
C GLU A 100 8.74 16.38 -5.25
N ALA A 101 9.07 17.37 -4.42
CA ALA A 101 8.96 17.23 -2.98
C ALA A 101 7.50 17.12 -2.52
N ARG A 102 6.59 17.90 -3.11
CA ARG A 102 5.15 17.83 -2.84
C ARG A 102 4.57 16.51 -3.31
N ASP A 103 4.79 16.12 -4.55
CA ASP A 103 4.23 14.90 -5.14
C ASP A 103 4.63 13.64 -4.35
N GLN A 104 5.87 13.63 -3.84
CA GLN A 104 6.38 12.56 -2.99
C GLN A 104 5.57 12.40 -1.70
N ILE A 105 5.20 13.51 -1.05
CA ILE A 105 4.39 13.52 0.18
C ILE A 105 2.92 13.26 -0.14
N GLU A 106 2.39 13.90 -1.18
CA GLU A 106 1.00 13.70 -1.64
C GLU A 106 0.71 12.22 -1.87
N THR A 107 1.61 11.51 -2.57
CA THR A 107 1.39 10.10 -2.87
C THR A 107 1.65 9.21 -1.66
N ASN A 108 2.82 9.31 -1.02
CA ASN A 108 3.24 8.32 -0.02
C ASN A 108 2.63 8.53 1.36
N LEU A 109 2.23 9.77 1.69
CA LEU A 109 1.66 10.10 3.01
C LEU A 109 0.17 10.44 2.89
N PHE A 110 -0.18 11.50 2.14
CA PHE A 110 -1.58 11.93 2.09
C PHE A 110 -2.47 10.91 1.39
N GLY A 111 -1.99 10.25 0.32
CA GLY A 111 -2.73 9.17 -0.32
C GLY A 111 -3.07 8.01 0.63
N ALA A 112 -2.09 7.58 1.43
CA ALA A 112 -2.33 6.56 2.46
C ALA A 112 -3.28 7.06 3.57
N LEU A 113 -3.20 8.35 3.93
CA LEU A 113 -4.11 8.98 4.89
C LEU A 113 -5.54 8.99 4.35
N TRP A 114 -5.78 9.37 3.10
CA TRP A 114 -7.12 9.45 2.52
C TRP A 114 -7.80 8.10 2.45
N VAL A 115 -7.08 7.07 1.98
CA VAL A 115 -7.60 5.70 1.93
C VAL A 115 -7.89 5.17 3.34
N THR A 116 -6.99 5.43 4.29
CA THR A 116 -7.20 5.10 5.70
C THR A 116 -8.48 5.76 6.25
N GLN A 117 -8.62 7.08 6.07
CA GLN A 117 -9.79 7.82 6.54
C GLN A 117 -11.09 7.33 5.90
N ALA A 118 -11.05 6.96 4.62
CA ALA A 118 -12.20 6.43 3.91
C ALA A 118 -12.60 5.03 4.42
N ALA A 119 -11.63 4.19 4.79
CA ALA A 119 -11.88 2.83 5.25
C ALA A 119 -12.33 2.75 6.73
N LEU A 120 -11.79 3.62 7.59
CA LEU A 120 -12.00 3.56 9.04
C LEU A 120 -13.48 3.51 9.48
N PRO A 121 -14.42 4.28 8.89
CA PRO A 121 -15.83 4.17 9.26
C PRO A 121 -16.38 2.75 9.10
N PHE A 122 -16.08 2.09 7.97
CA PHE A 122 -16.51 0.71 7.71
C PHE A 122 -15.86 -0.27 8.67
N LEU A 123 -14.54 -0.18 8.88
CA LEU A 123 -13.83 -1.08 9.79
C LEU A 123 -14.31 -0.94 11.24
N ARG A 124 -14.63 0.29 11.67
CA ARG A 124 -15.15 0.57 13.01
C ARG A 124 -16.55 0.03 13.21
N GLU A 125 -17.44 0.18 12.23
CA GLU A 125 -18.79 -0.39 12.26
C GLU A 125 -18.74 -1.93 12.28
N GLN A 126 -17.82 -2.52 11.52
CA GLN A 126 -17.56 -3.96 11.52
C GLN A 126 -16.96 -4.48 12.85
N GLY A 127 -16.35 -3.61 13.66
CA GLY A 127 -15.62 -3.99 14.88
C GLY A 127 -14.39 -4.86 14.61
N SER A 128 -13.89 -4.85 13.37
CA SER A 128 -12.70 -5.60 12.95
C SER A 128 -12.13 -5.06 11.65
N GLY A 129 -10.82 -5.16 11.50
CA GLY A 129 -10.11 -4.84 10.26
C GLY A 129 -8.61 -4.78 10.45
N HIS A 130 -7.87 -4.80 9.36
CA HIS A 130 -6.42 -4.67 9.39
C HIS A 130 -5.93 -3.70 8.33
N ILE A 131 -5.22 -2.65 8.76
CA ILE A 131 -4.57 -1.69 7.88
C ILE A 131 -3.09 -2.04 7.78
N LEU A 132 -2.63 -2.35 6.56
CA LEU A 132 -1.24 -2.62 6.23
C LEU A 132 -0.66 -1.38 5.53
N GLN A 133 0.35 -0.78 6.15
CA GLN A 133 1.02 0.43 5.69
C GLN A 133 2.37 0.05 5.10
N VAL A 134 2.53 0.19 3.79
CA VAL A 134 3.80 -0.14 3.14
C VAL A 134 4.78 1.02 3.34
N SER A 135 5.61 0.89 4.37
CA SER A 135 6.79 1.73 4.63
C SER A 135 7.98 1.22 3.80
N SER A 136 9.18 1.21 4.37
CA SER A 136 10.44 0.72 3.81
C SER A 136 11.49 0.68 4.92
N ILE A 137 12.61 -0.01 4.72
CA ILE A 137 13.83 0.27 5.51
C ILE A 137 14.19 1.77 5.53
N GLY A 138 13.76 2.50 4.49
CA GLY A 138 13.85 3.95 4.43
C GLY A 138 13.02 4.71 5.48
N GLY A 139 12.14 4.04 6.22
CA GLY A 139 11.37 4.60 7.33
C GLY A 139 12.11 4.57 8.68
N ILE A 140 13.18 3.78 8.78
CA ILE A 140 14.02 3.65 10.00
C ILE A 140 15.48 4.08 9.78
N SER A 141 15.90 4.23 8.52
CA SER A 141 17.26 4.67 8.14
C SER A 141 17.22 5.53 6.88
N ALA A 142 18.26 6.35 6.66
CA ALA A 142 18.34 7.26 5.53
C ALA A 142 19.65 7.11 4.75
N LEU A 143 19.55 7.18 3.42
CA LEU A 143 20.65 7.12 2.47
C LEU A 143 20.66 8.40 1.59
N PRO A 144 21.84 8.81 1.09
CA PRO A 144 21.94 9.95 0.19
C PRO A 144 21.18 9.69 -1.13
N GLY A 145 20.68 10.75 -1.75
CA GLY A 145 20.00 10.71 -3.05
C GLY A 145 18.53 10.27 -3.03
N ILE A 146 17.95 10.01 -1.85
CA ILE A 146 16.53 9.63 -1.66
C ILE A 146 15.92 10.26 -0.39
N GLY A 147 16.41 11.43 0.01
CA GLY A 147 16.04 12.07 1.28
C GLY A 147 14.54 12.35 1.42
N MET A 148 13.88 12.79 0.35
CA MET A 148 12.45 13.10 0.40
C MET A 148 11.57 11.86 0.48
N TYR A 149 12.00 10.77 -0.15
CA TYR A 149 11.37 9.47 0.01
C TYR A 149 11.46 9.00 1.48
N HIS A 150 12.63 9.09 2.11
CA HIS A 150 12.80 8.79 3.53
C HIS A 150 11.87 9.63 4.40
N ALA A 151 11.85 10.96 4.20
CA ALA A 151 10.94 11.85 4.93
C ALA A 151 9.48 11.40 4.83
N SER A 152 9.02 10.98 3.64
CA SER A 152 7.67 10.47 3.45
C SER A 152 7.39 9.18 4.23
N LYS A 153 8.36 8.26 4.33
CA LYS A 153 8.21 6.98 5.03
C LYS A 153 8.27 7.16 6.55
N TRP A 154 9.14 8.03 7.06
CA TRP A 154 9.18 8.38 8.48
C TRP A 154 7.85 9.02 8.92
N ALA A 155 7.28 9.91 8.08
CA ALA A 155 5.97 10.49 8.35
C ALA A 155 4.86 9.43 8.36
N LEU A 156 4.91 8.46 7.44
CA LEU A 156 3.95 7.35 7.38
C LEU A 156 4.05 6.47 8.64
N GLU A 157 5.26 6.20 9.14
CA GLU A 157 5.46 5.44 10.38
C GLU A 157 4.87 6.17 11.60
N GLY A 158 5.19 7.45 11.76
CA GLY A 158 4.65 8.26 12.86
C GLY A 158 3.12 8.31 12.84
N LEU A 159 2.52 8.50 11.65
CA LEU A 159 1.07 8.45 11.46
C LEU A 159 0.50 7.08 11.85
N SER A 160 1.15 5.99 11.43
CA SER A 160 0.66 4.63 11.65
C SER A 160 0.74 4.20 13.11
N GLN A 161 1.79 4.60 13.82
CA GLN A 161 1.95 4.33 15.26
C GLN A 161 0.91 5.06 16.10
N ALA A 162 0.56 6.30 15.73
CA ALA A 162 -0.54 7.03 16.37
C ALA A 162 -1.88 6.34 16.08
N LEU A 163 -2.16 6.05 14.80
CA LEU A 163 -3.39 5.39 14.37
C LEU A 163 -3.62 4.06 15.08
N ALA A 164 -2.58 3.22 15.23
CA ALA A 164 -2.67 1.93 15.91
C ALA A 164 -3.25 2.05 17.32
N GLN A 165 -2.84 3.08 18.06
CA GLN A 165 -3.33 3.34 19.42
C GLN A 165 -4.77 3.86 19.40
N GLU A 166 -5.10 4.73 18.45
CA GLU A 166 -6.45 5.29 18.29
C GLU A 166 -7.50 4.23 17.98
N VAL A 167 -7.12 3.20 17.21
CA VAL A 167 -8.09 2.22 16.65
C VAL A 167 -8.12 0.88 17.36
N ALA A 168 -7.18 0.59 18.26
CA ALA A 168 -7.07 -0.69 18.98
C ALA A 168 -8.38 -1.09 19.69
N GLY A 169 -9.08 -0.12 20.28
CA GLY A 169 -10.36 -0.35 20.97
C GLY A 169 -11.52 -0.79 20.07
N PHE A 170 -11.38 -0.66 18.74
CA PHE A 170 -12.38 -1.06 17.76
C PHE A 170 -12.08 -2.42 17.11
N GLY A 171 -11.09 -3.18 17.60
CA GLY A 171 -10.67 -4.44 17.00
C GLY A 171 -9.95 -4.27 15.66
N ILE A 172 -9.41 -3.08 15.40
CA ILE A 172 -8.67 -2.76 14.18
C ILE A 172 -7.18 -2.84 14.47
N HIS A 173 -6.45 -3.55 13.63
CA HIS A 173 -5.00 -3.68 13.69
C HIS A 173 -4.33 -2.79 12.64
N VAL A 174 -3.14 -2.29 12.96
CA VAL A 174 -2.31 -1.52 12.04
C VAL A 174 -0.92 -2.14 12.04
N THR A 175 -0.39 -2.45 10.86
CA THR A 175 0.96 -3.01 10.71
C THR A 175 1.74 -2.24 9.66
N LEU A 176 2.98 -1.89 10.01
CA LEU A 176 3.97 -1.36 9.08
C LEU A 176 4.69 -2.53 8.39
N ILE A 177 4.78 -2.44 7.07
CA ILE A 177 5.58 -3.34 6.25
C ILE A 177 6.80 -2.55 5.78
N GLU A 178 8.01 -3.04 6.05
CA GLU A 178 9.25 -2.30 5.80
C GLU A 178 10.18 -3.04 4.80
N PRO A 179 9.87 -3.08 3.50
CA PRO A 179 10.70 -3.81 2.55
C PRO A 179 12.08 -3.16 2.35
N GLY A 180 13.09 -4.01 2.12
CA GLY A 180 14.38 -3.65 1.55
C GLY A 180 14.32 -3.47 0.02
N GLY A 181 15.49 -3.35 -0.62
CA GLY A 181 15.59 -3.19 -2.07
C GLY A 181 14.97 -4.36 -2.85
N TRP A 182 14.15 -4.06 -3.87
CA TRP A 182 13.48 -5.05 -4.72
C TRP A 182 13.98 -4.98 -6.17
N SER A 183 14.33 -6.14 -6.74
CA SER A 183 14.77 -6.29 -8.14
C SER A 183 13.56 -6.40 -9.09
N GLY A 184 12.79 -5.32 -9.24
CA GLY A 184 11.67 -5.25 -10.19
C GLY A 184 12.07 -4.63 -11.53
N PRO A 185 11.20 -4.66 -12.57
CA PRO A 185 11.54 -4.21 -13.92
C PRO A 185 11.88 -2.71 -14.08
N ARG A 186 11.67 -1.88 -13.04
CA ARG A 186 12.14 -0.47 -13.01
C ARG A 186 13.52 -0.32 -12.33
N CYS A 187 14.10 -1.43 -11.87
CA CYS A 187 15.42 -1.55 -11.26
C CYS A 187 16.45 -2.09 -12.27
N SER A 188 16.32 -1.76 -13.57
CA SER A 188 17.28 -2.23 -14.59
C SER A 188 18.55 -1.38 -14.67
N ASP A 189 18.69 -0.31 -13.89
CA ASP A 189 19.89 0.54 -13.80
C ASP A 189 20.35 0.82 -12.35
N SER A 190 20.12 -0.13 -11.43
CA SER A 190 20.57 -0.02 -10.04
C SER A 190 21.93 -0.69 -9.78
N SER A 191 22.83 -0.70 -10.76
CA SER A 191 24.19 -1.25 -10.58
C SER A 191 24.99 -0.55 -9.46
N GLY A 192 24.56 0.64 -9.03
CA GLY A 192 25.08 1.36 -7.85
C GLY A 192 24.38 1.10 -6.51
N LEU A 193 23.22 0.41 -6.48
CA LEU A 193 22.46 0.13 -5.24
C LEU A 193 22.50 -1.37 -4.85
N ALA A 194 23.17 -2.21 -5.64
CA ALA A 194 23.32 -3.64 -5.39
C ALA A 194 24.21 -4.01 -4.16
N GLY A 195 24.62 -3.02 -3.36
CA GLY A 195 25.63 -3.19 -2.31
C GLY A 195 25.14 -3.12 -0.85
N LEU A 196 23.85 -2.90 -0.58
CA LEU A 196 23.33 -2.81 0.79
C LEU A 196 22.09 -3.69 0.98
N ALA A 197 22.30 -5.00 0.87
CA ALA A 197 21.47 -5.96 1.57
C ALA A 197 21.83 -5.86 3.06
N VAL A 198 21.15 -4.98 3.80
CA VAL A 198 21.06 -5.14 5.25
C VAL A 198 20.12 -6.33 5.45
N ASP A 199 20.63 -7.36 6.11
CA ASP A 199 19.96 -8.61 6.46
C ASP A 199 18.76 -8.35 7.40
N LEU A 200 17.67 -7.84 6.85
CA LEU A 200 16.37 -7.68 7.48
C LEU A 200 15.32 -8.14 6.47
N GLY A 201 14.65 -9.23 6.80
CA GLY A 201 13.87 -10.07 5.89
C GLY A 201 13.04 -9.28 4.88
N VAL A 202 13.17 -9.67 3.62
CA VAL A 202 12.15 -9.36 2.60
C VAL A 202 10.84 -9.90 3.13
N VAL A 203 9.88 -9.03 3.48
CA VAL A 203 8.52 -9.47 3.84
C VAL A 203 8.00 -10.25 2.64
N GLY A 204 7.96 -11.56 2.78
CA GLY A 204 7.56 -12.47 1.73
C GLY A 204 6.07 -12.33 1.44
N LEU A 205 5.66 -12.80 0.27
CA LEU A 205 4.25 -12.96 -0.07
C LEU A 205 3.45 -13.72 1.01
N GLY A 206 4.08 -14.69 1.68
CA GLY A 206 3.49 -15.42 2.80
C GLY A 206 3.24 -14.54 4.03
N ASP A 207 4.20 -13.69 4.39
CA ASP A 207 4.15 -12.88 5.61
C ASP A 207 3.02 -11.85 5.56
N VAL A 208 2.80 -11.19 4.42
CA VAL A 208 1.67 -10.23 4.27
C VAL A 208 0.31 -10.92 4.34
N LEU A 209 0.24 -12.14 3.80
CA LEU A 209 -0.97 -12.94 3.82
C LEU A 209 -1.27 -13.53 5.21
N GLU A 210 -0.23 -13.83 6.00
CA GLU A 210 -0.35 -14.23 7.40
C GLU A 210 -0.71 -13.06 8.30
N LEU A 211 -0.18 -11.86 8.02
CA LEU A 211 -0.54 -10.64 8.74
C LEU A 211 -2.03 -10.32 8.57
N GLY A 212 -2.63 -10.56 7.41
CA GLY A 212 -4.09 -10.41 7.21
C GLY A 212 -4.97 -11.50 7.89
N GLY A 213 -4.36 -12.42 8.64
CA GLY A 213 -4.99 -13.55 9.34
C GLY A 213 -5.88 -13.14 10.50
#